data_AF-A0A8K0REL3-F1
#
_entry.id   AF-A0A8K0REL3-F1
#
_cell.length_a   1.000
_cell.length_b   1.000
_cell.length_c   1.000
_cell.angle_alpha   90.00
_cell.angle_beta   90.00
_cell.angle_gamma   90.00
#
_symmetry.space_group_name_H-M   'P 1'
#
loop_
_entity.id
_entity.type
_entity.pdbx_description
1 polymer ?
#
loop_
_entity_poly.entity_id
_entity_poly.type
_entity_poly.pdbx_seq_one_letter_code
_entity_poly.pdbx_strand_id
1 'polypeptide(L)'
;MPTALAHSSTSSTMMTSQMASATPMYNSCSTTLGSFLSSTYAPIQKVLISYLEPAEFVALSSVCRQVRTGLEDGLRSTCYNIDARLSKFFTNTKEFRRVQAITGALIDEEFALAFFMNKSTPNQLLLRFEWVFEQGNSSILSMVDFLVSDGWNAQQYLQKYPREQWDKFWKNHASGVRLFIDIDGYSSPLCTLLKHAPTTATLTFISWNAAYALFPRSALIDKDAHILQDLQTRSPDGAQHEAIRKLAKYGLKPKGLHLNHEARGT
;
A
#
# COMPACT_ATOMS: atom_id res chain seq x y z
N MET A 1 -96.11 -9.79 -25.63
CA MET A 1 -97.03 -8.65 -25.78
C MET A 1 -96.64 -7.57 -24.77
N PRO A 2 -96.70 -6.26 -25.08
CA PRO A 2 -96.30 -5.57 -26.31
C PRO A 2 -95.51 -4.24 -26.05
N THR A 3 -94.92 -3.64 -27.12
CA THR A 3 -94.68 -2.18 -27.43
C THR A 3 -94.06 -1.21 -26.38
N ALA A 4 -93.28 -0.14 -26.66
CA ALA A 4 -93.00 0.71 -27.83
C ALA A 4 -91.68 1.53 -27.58
N LEU A 5 -90.90 1.95 -28.61
CA LEU A 5 -90.71 3.34 -29.12
C LEU A 5 -90.60 4.47 -28.07
N ALA A 6 -89.81 5.54 -28.16
CA ALA A 6 -88.74 6.05 -29.03
C ALA A 6 -88.30 7.43 -28.44
N HIS A 7 -87.20 7.96 -28.98
CA HIS A 7 -86.81 9.38 -29.07
C HIS A 7 -85.82 10.02 -28.07
N SER A 8 -85.02 10.83 -28.74
CA SER A 8 -83.75 11.51 -28.48
C SER A 8 -83.87 12.81 -27.68
N SER A 9 -82.75 13.25 -27.09
CA SER A 9 -82.32 14.66 -27.18
C SER A 9 -80.81 14.79 -26.93
N THR A 10 -80.17 15.51 -27.85
CA THR A 10 -78.78 15.98 -27.90
C THR A 10 -78.46 17.02 -26.82
N SER A 11 -77.22 17.05 -26.32
CA SER A 11 -76.50 18.33 -26.22
C SER A 11 -74.98 18.20 -26.06
N SER A 12 -74.30 19.11 -26.75
CA SER A 12 -72.88 19.30 -26.99
C SER A 12 -72.11 19.71 -25.73
N THR A 13 -70.83 19.33 -25.57
CA THR A 13 -69.78 20.17 -24.94
C THR A 13 -68.37 19.65 -25.27
N MET A 14 -67.71 20.41 -26.14
CA MET A 14 -66.30 20.81 -26.22
C MET A 14 -65.14 19.88 -25.81
N MET A 15 -64.28 19.67 -26.81
CA MET A 15 -62.84 19.47 -26.67
C MET A 15 -62.18 20.62 -25.89
N THR A 16 -61.27 20.29 -24.98
CA THR A 16 -60.10 21.13 -24.70
C THR A 16 -58.89 20.24 -24.47
N SER A 17 -58.02 20.25 -25.47
CA SER A 17 -56.69 19.65 -25.47
C SER A 17 -55.81 20.37 -24.45
N GLN A 18 -55.35 19.64 -23.42
CA GLN A 18 -54.20 20.06 -22.61
C GLN A 18 -52.97 19.28 -23.08
N MET A 19 -52.11 19.97 -23.83
CA MET A 19 -50.75 19.56 -24.08
C MET A 19 -49.99 19.52 -22.74
N ALA A 20 -49.76 18.33 -22.21
CA ALA A 20 -48.77 18.10 -21.18
C ALA A 20 -47.38 18.34 -21.80
N SER A 21 -46.82 19.52 -21.51
CA SER A 21 -45.41 19.84 -21.71
C SER A 21 -44.57 18.85 -20.91
N ALA A 22 -44.12 17.78 -21.57
CA ALA A 22 -43.09 16.89 -21.04
C ALA A 22 -41.77 17.65 -21.06
N THR A 23 -41.48 18.35 -19.97
CA THR A 23 -40.15 18.90 -19.73
C THR A 23 -39.21 17.69 -19.59
N PRO A 24 -38.22 17.50 -20.47
CA PRO A 24 -37.25 16.44 -20.25
C PRO A 24 -36.49 16.78 -18.97
N MET A 25 -36.68 15.97 -17.92
CA MET A 25 -35.75 15.97 -16.80
C MET A 25 -34.40 15.55 -17.35
N TYR A 26 -33.60 16.52 -17.75
CA TYR A 26 -32.16 16.36 -17.82
C TYR A 26 -31.71 15.98 -16.41
N ASN A 27 -31.55 14.68 -16.18
CA ASN A 27 -30.67 14.18 -15.13
C ASN A 27 -29.28 14.69 -15.49
N SER A 28 -29.03 15.94 -15.11
CA SER A 28 -27.72 16.55 -15.16
C SER A 28 -26.88 15.75 -14.20
N CYS A 29 -26.11 14.81 -14.76
CA CYS A 29 -25.06 14.12 -14.05
C CYS A 29 -24.04 15.21 -13.67
N SER A 30 -24.26 15.83 -12.51
CA SER A 30 -23.35 16.84 -11.99
C SER A 30 -22.06 16.11 -11.65
N THR A 31 -21.05 16.31 -12.51
CA THR A 31 -19.70 15.83 -12.28
C THR A 31 -19.15 16.56 -11.06
N THR A 32 -19.08 15.84 -9.95
CA THR A 32 -18.50 16.32 -8.69
C THR A 32 -17.07 15.84 -8.55
N LEU A 33 -16.29 16.47 -7.65
CA LEU A 33 -14.97 15.96 -7.29
C LEU A 33 -15.01 14.49 -6.84
N GLY A 34 -16.03 14.09 -6.09
CA GLY A 34 -16.22 12.70 -5.68
C GLY A 34 -16.40 11.74 -6.88
N SER A 35 -17.04 12.21 -7.97
CA SER A 35 -17.13 11.42 -9.20
C SER A 35 -15.77 11.25 -9.87
N PHE A 36 -14.94 12.30 -9.97
CA PHE A 36 -13.59 12.20 -10.54
C PHE A 36 -12.63 11.36 -9.70
N LEU A 37 -12.86 11.30 -8.40
CA LEU A 37 -12.11 10.44 -7.49
C LEU A 37 -12.62 9.00 -7.48
N SER A 38 -13.71 8.67 -8.17
CA SER A 38 -14.23 7.30 -8.28
C SER A 38 -13.59 6.52 -9.42
N SER A 39 -13.71 5.19 -9.39
CA SER A 39 -13.21 4.28 -10.44
C SER A 39 -13.90 4.49 -11.79
N THR A 40 -15.06 5.15 -11.84
CA THR A 40 -15.77 5.50 -13.08
C THR A 40 -14.92 6.36 -14.00
N TYR A 41 -14.04 7.22 -13.45
CA TYR A 41 -13.14 8.07 -14.21
C TYR A 41 -11.67 7.71 -13.94
N ALA A 42 -11.35 6.40 -14.01
CA ALA A 42 -10.04 5.85 -13.65
C ALA A 42 -8.82 6.62 -14.21
N PRO A 43 -8.78 7.10 -15.47
CA PRO A 43 -7.65 7.88 -15.95
C PRO A 43 -7.46 9.21 -15.20
N ILE A 44 -8.54 9.94 -14.94
CA ILE A 44 -8.52 11.22 -14.21
C ILE A 44 -8.15 10.97 -12.75
N GLN A 45 -8.81 9.99 -12.13
CA GLN A 45 -8.54 9.56 -10.76
C GLN A 45 -7.06 9.22 -10.56
N LYS A 46 -6.47 8.43 -11.46
CA LYS A 46 -5.06 8.04 -11.40
C LYS A 46 -4.12 9.24 -11.45
N VAL A 47 -4.40 10.23 -12.29
CA VAL A 47 -3.61 11.47 -12.38
C VAL A 47 -3.74 12.26 -11.08
N LEU A 48 -4.96 12.48 -10.58
CA LEU A 48 -5.20 13.20 -9.33
C LEU A 48 -4.48 12.54 -8.15
N ILE A 49 -4.65 11.23 -7.96
CA ILE A 49 -4.02 10.47 -6.87
C ILE A 49 -2.48 10.50 -6.97
N SER A 50 -1.91 10.62 -8.17
CA SER A 50 -0.45 10.67 -8.33
C SER A 50 0.21 11.94 -7.77
N TYR A 51 -0.56 13.03 -7.60
CA TYR A 51 -0.08 14.29 -7.03
C TYR A 51 -0.28 14.38 -5.52
N LEU A 52 -1.00 13.43 -4.93
CA LEU A 52 -1.40 13.47 -3.54
C LEU A 52 -0.48 12.59 -2.67
N GLU A 53 -0.12 13.13 -1.53
CA GLU A 53 0.62 12.52 -0.44
C GLU A 53 -0.33 12.05 0.67
N PRO A 54 0.15 11.19 1.60
CA PRO A 54 -0.70 10.62 2.64
C PRO A 54 -1.47 11.65 3.48
N ALA A 55 -0.85 12.79 3.80
CA ALA A 55 -1.50 13.88 4.53
C ALA A 55 -2.69 14.47 3.75
N GLU A 56 -2.56 14.58 2.44
CA GLU A 56 -3.58 15.15 1.57
C GLU A 56 -4.73 14.16 1.35
N PHE A 57 -4.45 12.85 1.35
CA PHE A 57 -5.52 11.83 1.38
C PHE A 57 -6.37 11.96 2.65
N VAL A 58 -5.74 12.11 3.81
CA VAL A 58 -6.45 12.29 5.08
C VAL A 58 -7.27 13.58 5.05
N ALA A 59 -6.68 14.69 4.61
CA ALA A 59 -7.37 15.97 4.49
C ALA A 59 -8.58 15.87 3.52
N LEU A 60 -8.40 15.30 2.33
CA LEU A 60 -9.48 15.12 1.34
C LEU A 60 -10.59 14.20 1.86
N SER A 61 -10.24 13.13 2.58
CA SER A 61 -11.22 12.22 3.18
C SER A 61 -12.11 12.92 4.23
N SER A 62 -11.68 14.07 4.76
CA SER A 62 -12.44 14.85 5.74
C SER A 62 -13.44 15.83 5.12
N VAL A 63 -13.34 16.11 3.80
CA VAL A 63 -14.15 17.13 3.11
C VAL A 63 -15.63 16.75 3.08
N CYS A 64 -15.96 15.59 2.52
CA CYS A 64 -17.33 15.07 2.52
C CYS A 64 -17.37 13.55 2.30
N ARG A 65 -18.52 12.93 2.58
CA ARG A 65 -18.71 11.47 2.45
C ARG A 65 -18.48 10.97 1.03
N GLN A 66 -18.95 11.71 0.02
CA GLN A 66 -18.80 11.31 -1.38
C GLN A 66 -17.33 11.31 -1.83
N VAL A 67 -16.58 12.35 -1.47
CA VAL A 67 -15.13 12.44 -1.74
C VAL A 67 -14.39 11.33 -1.00
N ARG A 68 -14.72 11.07 0.27
CA ARG A 68 -14.13 9.97 1.05
C ARG A 68 -14.32 8.62 0.36
N THR A 69 -15.56 8.26 0.03
CA THR A 69 -15.86 6.96 -0.59
C THR A 69 -15.18 6.81 -1.94
N GLY A 70 -15.27 7.83 -2.81
CA GLY A 70 -14.56 7.79 -4.10
C GLY A 70 -13.06 7.63 -3.92
N LEU A 71 -12.46 8.43 -3.03
CA LEU A 71 -11.03 8.36 -2.73
C LEU A 71 -10.62 6.99 -2.21
N GLU A 72 -11.32 6.42 -1.21
CA GLU A 72 -10.99 5.11 -0.65
C GLU A 72 -11.00 4.00 -1.71
N ASP A 73 -12.01 3.98 -2.57
CA ASP A 73 -12.10 3.02 -3.67
C ASP A 73 -10.95 3.21 -4.69
N GLY A 74 -10.61 4.46 -4.98
CA GLY A 74 -9.47 4.81 -5.83
C GLY A 74 -8.14 4.39 -5.26
N LEU A 75 -7.91 4.70 -3.99
CA LEU A 75 -6.70 4.34 -3.26
C LEU A 75 -6.49 2.82 -3.24
N ARG A 76 -7.54 2.05 -2.94
CA ARG A 76 -7.51 0.57 -2.91
C ARG A 76 -7.26 -0.05 -4.28
N SER A 77 -7.80 0.54 -5.35
CA SER A 77 -7.65 0.02 -6.71
C SER A 77 -6.35 0.46 -7.38
N THR A 78 -5.70 1.53 -6.91
CA THR A 78 -4.51 2.12 -7.53
C THR A 78 -3.27 2.01 -6.63
N CYS A 79 -2.97 3.04 -5.84
CA CYS A 79 -1.67 3.22 -5.18
C CYS A 79 -1.44 2.34 -3.95
N TYR A 80 -2.50 1.97 -3.23
CA TYR A 80 -2.47 1.10 -2.06
C TYR A 80 -2.94 -0.33 -2.36
N ASN A 81 -2.89 -0.73 -3.63
CA ASN A 81 -3.04 -2.12 -4.03
C ASN A 81 -1.70 -2.86 -3.88
N ILE A 82 -1.57 -3.65 -2.82
CA ILE A 82 -0.33 -4.40 -2.52
C ILE A 82 0.01 -5.41 -3.63
N ASP A 83 -0.98 -6.10 -4.20
CA ASP A 83 -0.75 -7.07 -5.27
C ASP A 83 -0.25 -6.38 -6.53
N ALA A 84 -0.78 -5.21 -6.87
CA ALA A 84 -0.27 -4.42 -7.99
C ALA A 84 1.21 -4.03 -7.78
N ARG A 85 1.60 -3.70 -6.55
CA ARG A 85 3.00 -3.35 -6.21
C ARG A 85 3.93 -4.57 -6.29
N LEU A 86 3.46 -5.70 -5.78
CA LEU A 86 4.19 -6.96 -5.76
C LEU A 86 4.27 -7.63 -7.14
N SER A 87 3.41 -7.26 -8.10
CA SER A 87 3.48 -7.77 -9.47
C SER A 87 4.80 -7.45 -10.17
N LYS A 88 5.53 -6.43 -9.70
CA LYS A 88 6.90 -6.15 -10.12
C LYS A 88 7.86 -7.29 -9.77
N PHE A 89 7.63 -7.96 -8.65
CA PHE A 89 8.49 -8.98 -8.07
C PHE A 89 7.98 -10.40 -8.33
N PHE A 90 6.68 -10.63 -8.49
CA PHE A 90 6.13 -11.98 -8.56
C PHE A 90 5.17 -12.15 -9.73
N THR A 91 5.28 -13.28 -10.42
CA THR A 91 4.36 -13.63 -11.51
C THR A 91 2.98 -13.91 -10.95
N ASN A 92 2.91 -14.64 -9.83
CA ASN A 92 1.68 -14.90 -9.10
C ASN A 92 1.74 -14.28 -7.71
N THR A 93 1.24 -13.05 -7.59
CA THR A 93 1.23 -12.30 -6.34
C THR A 93 0.34 -12.95 -5.28
N LYS A 94 -0.79 -13.55 -5.67
CA LYS A 94 -1.69 -14.25 -4.74
C LYS A 94 -1.02 -15.46 -4.10
N GLU A 95 -0.27 -16.22 -4.90
CA GLU A 95 0.49 -17.35 -4.39
C GLU A 95 1.61 -16.89 -3.45
N PHE A 96 2.33 -15.82 -3.80
CA PHE A 96 3.27 -15.19 -2.87
C PHE A 96 2.59 -14.80 -1.55
N ARG A 97 1.42 -14.16 -1.60
CA ARG A 97 0.68 -13.76 -0.38
C ARG A 97 0.24 -14.97 0.46
N ARG A 98 -0.12 -16.09 -0.19
CA ARG A 98 -0.40 -17.36 0.49
C ARG A 98 0.83 -17.89 1.21
N VAL A 99 1.97 -17.94 0.55
CA VAL A 99 3.25 -18.37 1.14
C VAL A 99 3.67 -17.42 2.25
N GLN A 100 3.52 -16.12 2.07
CA GLN A 100 3.77 -15.11 3.10
C GLN A 100 2.92 -15.36 4.36
N ALA A 101 1.64 -15.72 4.20
CA ALA A 101 0.76 -16.03 5.32
C ALA A 101 1.21 -17.28 6.09
N ILE A 102 1.57 -18.34 5.37
CA ILE A 102 2.05 -19.60 5.96
C ILE A 102 3.37 -19.40 6.70
N THR A 103 4.26 -18.61 6.14
CA THR A 103 5.62 -18.42 6.65
C THR A 103 5.73 -17.32 7.70
N GLY A 104 4.67 -16.55 7.92
CA GLY A 104 4.67 -15.39 8.82
C GLY A 104 5.58 -14.25 8.35
N ALA A 105 5.93 -14.22 7.06
CA ALA A 105 6.95 -13.30 6.56
C ALA A 105 6.48 -11.84 6.57
N LEU A 106 7.36 -10.95 7.00
CA LEU A 106 7.14 -9.51 6.97
C LEU A 106 7.91 -8.88 5.82
N ILE A 107 7.23 -8.01 5.06
CA ILE A 107 7.88 -7.10 4.11
C ILE A 107 8.14 -5.79 4.85
N ASP A 108 9.36 -5.30 4.89
CA ASP A 108 9.68 -4.04 5.58
C ASP A 108 10.62 -3.13 4.78
N GLU A 109 11.25 -2.18 5.48
CA GLU A 109 12.16 -1.18 4.93
C GLU A 109 11.59 -0.34 3.77
N GLU A 110 12.36 -0.16 2.70
CA GLU A 110 12.10 0.79 1.62
C GLU A 110 10.82 0.43 0.87
N PHE A 111 10.49 -0.86 0.73
CA PHE A 111 9.26 -1.26 0.07
C PHE A 111 8.04 -0.83 0.89
N ALA A 112 8.03 -1.12 2.19
CA ALA A 112 6.92 -0.75 3.07
C ALA A 112 6.79 0.78 3.16
N LEU A 113 7.90 1.50 3.32
CA LEU A 113 7.89 2.96 3.34
C LEU A 113 7.39 3.56 2.02
N ALA A 114 7.86 3.04 0.87
CA ALA A 114 7.39 3.48 -0.45
C ALA A 114 5.89 3.23 -0.66
N PHE A 115 5.40 2.10 -0.15
CA PHE A 115 3.97 1.76 -0.17
C PHE A 115 3.17 2.82 0.59
N PHE A 116 3.53 3.09 1.85
CA PHE A 116 2.84 4.09 2.67
C PHE A 116 2.91 5.51 2.09
N MET A 117 4.06 5.89 1.55
CA MET A 117 4.33 7.22 0.99
C MET A 117 3.77 7.42 -0.43
N ASN A 118 3.09 6.42 -1.00
CA ASN A 118 2.62 6.43 -2.39
C ASN A 118 3.74 6.80 -3.39
N LYS A 119 4.95 6.26 -3.21
CA LYS A 119 6.08 6.47 -4.13
C LYS A 119 6.28 5.26 -5.04
N SER A 120 7.19 5.37 -6.00
CA SER A 120 7.50 4.27 -6.91
C SER A 120 8.02 3.04 -6.15
N THR A 121 7.61 1.86 -6.61
CA THR A 121 8.05 0.60 -6.01
C THR A 121 9.56 0.44 -6.20
N PRO A 122 10.35 0.18 -5.14
CA PRO A 122 11.79 -0.01 -5.25
C PRO A 122 12.14 -1.26 -6.07
N ASN A 123 13.43 -1.44 -6.41
CA ASN A 123 13.92 -2.64 -7.11
C ASN A 123 14.33 -3.76 -6.14
N GLN A 124 14.25 -3.50 -4.85
CA GLN A 124 14.64 -4.41 -3.78
C GLN A 124 13.44 -4.64 -2.87
N LEU A 125 13.30 -5.86 -2.40
CA LEU A 125 12.28 -6.28 -1.44
C LEU A 125 12.98 -7.06 -0.33
N LEU A 126 12.80 -6.65 0.92
CA LEU A 126 13.31 -7.36 2.08
C LEU A 126 12.19 -8.18 2.70
N LEU A 127 12.47 -9.45 2.98
CA LEU A 127 11.55 -10.38 3.62
C LEU A 127 12.17 -10.90 4.92
N ARG A 128 11.52 -10.67 6.06
CA ARG A 128 11.95 -11.18 7.36
C ARG A 128 11.10 -12.37 7.80
N PHE A 129 11.76 -13.43 8.27
CA PHE A 129 11.14 -14.70 8.66
C PHE A 129 11.45 -15.05 10.10
N GLU A 130 10.50 -15.74 10.73
CA GLU A 130 10.78 -16.41 11.98
C GLU A 130 11.59 -17.67 11.69
N TRP A 131 12.77 -17.77 12.31
CA TRP A 131 13.63 -18.93 12.23
C TRP A 131 13.19 -19.93 13.28
N VAL A 132 12.36 -20.88 12.86
CA VAL A 132 11.99 -22.03 13.69
C VAL A 132 12.90 -23.21 13.31
N PHE A 133 13.74 -23.64 14.23
CA PHE A 133 14.47 -24.91 14.14
C PHE A 133 13.59 -26.04 14.69
N GLU A 134 12.54 -26.41 13.96
CA GLU A 134 11.81 -27.65 14.26
C GLU A 134 12.01 -28.65 13.12
N GLN A 135 12.71 -29.74 13.44
CA GLN A 135 12.77 -31.00 12.70
C GLN A 135 12.80 -30.90 11.15
N GLY A 136 13.67 -30.03 10.62
CA GLY A 136 13.95 -29.97 9.18
C GLY A 136 12.90 -29.23 8.32
N ASN A 137 11.90 -28.59 8.93
CA ASN A 137 10.87 -27.83 8.22
C ASN A 137 10.90 -26.37 8.66
N SER A 138 11.78 -25.57 8.07
CA SER A 138 11.81 -24.13 8.34
C SER A 138 10.90 -23.39 7.36
N SER A 139 10.04 -22.51 7.89
CA SER A 139 9.15 -21.63 7.12
C SER A 139 9.87 -20.90 5.98
N ILE A 140 11.15 -20.59 6.16
CA ILE A 140 12.00 -19.98 5.13
C ILE A 140 12.13 -20.86 3.87
N LEU A 141 12.18 -22.19 3.99
CA LEU A 141 12.31 -23.11 2.84
C LEU A 141 11.09 -23.02 1.93
N SER A 142 9.87 -22.92 2.47
CA SER A 142 8.68 -22.74 1.64
C SER A 142 8.72 -21.44 0.82
N MET A 143 9.33 -20.37 1.37
CA MET A 143 9.55 -19.15 0.59
C MET A 143 10.65 -19.35 -0.46
N VAL A 144 11.76 -19.98 -0.09
CA VAL A 144 12.86 -20.26 -1.02
C VAL A 144 12.36 -21.09 -2.20
N ASP A 145 11.62 -22.17 -1.94
CA ASP A 145 11.01 -23.03 -2.96
C ASP A 145 10.08 -22.22 -3.87
N PHE A 146 9.23 -21.36 -3.29
CA PHE A 146 8.38 -20.46 -4.06
C PHE A 146 9.21 -19.55 -4.97
N LEU A 147 10.23 -18.89 -4.45
CA LEU A 147 11.06 -17.95 -5.22
C LEU A 147 11.79 -18.65 -6.36
N VAL A 148 12.38 -19.82 -6.11
CA VAL A 148 13.03 -20.63 -7.14
C VAL A 148 12.00 -21.03 -8.21
N SER A 149 10.79 -21.44 -7.81
CA SER A 149 9.72 -21.80 -8.75
C SER A 149 9.19 -20.60 -9.55
N ASP A 150 9.19 -19.39 -8.99
CA ASP A 150 8.83 -18.13 -9.68
C ASP A 150 9.99 -17.60 -10.57
N GLY A 151 11.11 -18.33 -10.65
CA GLY A 151 12.23 -18.05 -11.56
C GLY A 151 13.29 -17.11 -11.00
N TRP A 152 13.38 -16.99 -9.66
CA TRP A 152 14.45 -16.23 -9.03
C TRP A 152 15.76 -17.04 -8.96
N ASN A 153 16.87 -16.35 -9.23
CA ASN A 153 18.20 -16.94 -9.09
C ASN A 153 18.70 -16.73 -7.67
N ALA A 154 19.04 -17.81 -6.97
CA ALA A 154 19.66 -17.75 -5.66
C ALA A 154 21.16 -17.44 -5.79
N GLN A 155 21.64 -16.42 -5.09
CA GLN A 155 23.06 -16.23 -4.85
C GLN A 155 23.42 -17.04 -3.61
N GLN A 156 24.04 -18.21 -3.80
CA GLN A 156 24.45 -19.07 -2.68
C GLN A 156 25.46 -18.34 -1.77
N TYR A 157 25.01 -17.90 -0.58
CA TYR A 157 25.87 -17.45 0.52
C TYR A 157 26.09 -18.54 1.58
N LEU A 158 25.59 -19.77 1.35
CA LEU A 158 25.55 -20.89 2.30
C LEU A 158 26.88 -21.64 2.50
N GLN A 159 28.03 -20.98 2.49
CA GLN A 159 29.29 -21.64 2.89
C GLN A 159 30.16 -20.89 3.90
N LYS A 160 29.89 -19.61 4.24
CA LYS A 160 30.88 -18.85 5.03
C LYS A 160 30.55 -18.62 6.51
N TYR A 161 29.28 -18.50 6.91
CA TYR A 161 28.94 -18.25 8.31
C TYR A 161 27.62 -18.94 8.72
N PRO A 162 27.61 -19.80 9.76
CA PRO A 162 26.44 -20.62 10.14
C PRO A 162 25.39 -19.89 11.00
N ARG A 163 25.48 -18.57 11.23
CA ARG A 163 24.59 -17.86 12.17
C ARG A 163 23.95 -16.57 11.66
N GLU A 164 24.36 -16.07 10.50
CA GLU A 164 23.85 -14.84 9.89
C GLU A 164 23.71 -15.09 8.39
N GLN A 165 22.63 -15.76 7.99
CA GLN A 165 22.40 -16.14 6.59
C GLN A 165 21.39 -15.19 5.98
N TRP A 166 21.89 -14.33 5.09
CA TRP A 166 21.10 -13.59 4.14
C TRP A 166 21.13 -14.35 2.81
N ASP A 167 20.00 -14.92 2.43
CA ASP A 167 19.88 -15.41 1.06
C ASP A 167 19.43 -14.26 0.17
N LYS A 168 20.25 -13.98 -0.85
CA LYS A 168 19.95 -12.96 -1.84
C LYS A 168 19.48 -13.62 -3.12
N PHE A 169 18.31 -13.22 -3.56
CA PHE A 169 17.71 -13.65 -4.81
C PHE A 169 17.73 -12.50 -5.79
N TRP A 170 17.93 -12.80 -7.07
CA TRP A 170 17.86 -11.78 -8.10
C TRP A 170 17.17 -12.30 -9.37
N LYS A 171 16.56 -11.38 -10.10
CA LYS A 171 16.07 -11.62 -11.45
C LYS A 171 16.18 -10.38 -12.32
N ASN A 172 16.27 -10.58 -13.63
CA ASN A 172 16.22 -9.49 -14.58
C ASN A 172 14.76 -9.17 -14.89
N HIS A 173 14.38 -7.91 -14.74
CA HIS A 173 13.07 -7.42 -15.14
C HIS A 173 13.06 -7.11 -16.65
N ALA A 174 11.88 -7.16 -17.28
CA ALA A 174 11.73 -6.88 -18.72
C ALA A 174 12.25 -5.50 -19.14
N SER A 175 12.29 -4.53 -18.21
CA SER A 175 12.86 -3.20 -18.43
C SER A 175 14.40 -3.15 -18.44
N GLY A 176 15.09 -4.30 -18.35
CA GLY A 176 16.56 -4.38 -18.25
C GLY A 176 17.12 -4.07 -16.86
N VAL A 177 16.25 -3.77 -15.88
CA VAL A 177 16.64 -3.49 -14.48
C VAL A 177 16.72 -4.80 -13.72
N ARG A 178 17.73 -4.95 -12.85
CA ARG A 178 17.82 -6.09 -11.94
C ARG A 178 16.98 -5.84 -10.69
N LEU A 179 16.21 -6.85 -10.29
CA LEU A 179 15.47 -6.88 -9.04
C LEU A 179 16.18 -7.77 -8.04
N PHE A 180 16.02 -7.43 -6.77
CA PHE A 180 16.61 -8.16 -5.64
C PHE A 180 15.53 -8.50 -4.61
N ILE A 181 15.63 -9.70 -4.05
CA ILE A 181 14.93 -10.09 -2.82
C ILE A 181 16.00 -10.51 -1.82
N ASP A 182 16.02 -9.86 -0.67
CA ASP A 182 16.82 -10.28 0.48
C ASP A 182 15.88 -11.01 1.46
N ILE A 183 16.36 -12.13 1.99
CA ILE A 183 15.63 -12.96 2.96
C ILE A 183 16.47 -13.05 4.22
N ASP A 184 15.89 -12.65 5.34
CA ASP A 184 16.54 -12.67 6.65
C ASP A 184 15.74 -13.52 7.64
N GLY A 185 16.39 -14.51 8.25
CA GLY A 185 15.81 -15.33 9.32
C GLY A 185 16.19 -14.82 10.72
N TYR A 186 15.20 -14.68 11.62
CA TYR A 186 15.40 -14.26 13.01
C TYR A 186 14.51 -15.03 13.98
N SER A 187 14.86 -15.10 15.26
CA SER A 187 13.98 -15.71 16.27
C SER A 187 12.63 -15.00 16.43
N SER A 188 12.53 -13.71 16.06
CA SER A 188 11.27 -12.98 15.96
C SER A 188 11.41 -11.82 14.97
N PRO A 189 10.74 -11.86 13.81
CA PRO A 189 10.80 -10.80 12.79
C PRO A 189 10.46 -9.43 13.34
N LEU A 190 9.42 -9.37 14.18
CA LEU A 190 8.94 -8.13 14.77
C LEU A 190 9.95 -7.56 15.78
N CYS A 191 10.54 -8.40 16.64
CA CYS A 191 11.55 -7.95 17.59
C CYS A 191 12.79 -7.43 16.88
N THR A 192 13.24 -8.12 15.81
CA THR A 192 14.36 -7.66 15.00
C THR A 192 14.04 -6.32 14.36
N LEU A 193 12.86 -6.17 13.72
CA LEU A 193 12.44 -4.91 13.11
C LEU A 193 12.49 -3.76 14.12
N LEU A 194 11.97 -3.98 15.34
CA LEU A 194 11.97 -2.96 16.39
C LEU A 194 13.37 -2.61 16.90
N LYS A 195 14.28 -3.60 17.00
CA LYS A 195 15.65 -3.40 17.50
C LYS A 195 16.57 -2.77 16.45
N HIS A 196 16.37 -3.14 15.18
CA HIS A 196 17.30 -2.81 14.10
C HIS A 196 16.80 -1.70 13.18
N ALA A 197 15.62 -1.12 13.41
CA ALA A 197 15.17 0.03 12.64
C ALA A 197 16.12 1.23 12.85
N PRO A 198 16.68 1.81 11.77
CA PRO A 198 17.54 2.97 11.88
C PRO A 198 16.76 4.24 12.25
N THR A 199 15.46 4.30 11.90
CA THR A 199 14.62 5.48 12.11
C THR A 199 13.17 5.11 12.42
N THR A 200 12.40 6.05 12.97
CA THR A 200 10.95 5.88 13.15
C THR A 200 10.19 5.73 11.84
N ALA A 201 10.73 6.25 10.73
CA ALA A 201 10.11 6.11 9.41
C ALA A 201 10.27 4.70 8.83
N THR A 202 11.33 3.98 9.21
CA THR A 202 11.56 2.59 8.80
C THR A 202 10.78 1.59 9.65
N LEU A 203 10.12 2.03 10.73
CA LEU A 203 9.18 1.23 11.51
C LEU A 203 7.83 1.13 10.81
N THR A 204 7.88 0.59 9.59
CA THR A 204 6.75 0.25 8.75
C THR A 204 6.97 -1.15 8.19
N PHE A 205 5.92 -1.97 8.16
CA PHE A 205 5.98 -3.31 7.60
C PHE A 205 4.62 -3.76 7.08
N ILE A 206 4.63 -4.79 6.24
CA ILE A 206 3.45 -5.36 5.61
C ILE A 206 3.45 -6.86 5.87
N SER A 207 2.45 -7.32 6.64
CA SER A 207 2.14 -8.73 6.81
C SER A 207 1.28 -9.24 5.64
N TRP A 208 0.89 -10.51 5.68
CA TRP A 208 0.02 -11.11 4.67
C TRP A 208 -1.40 -10.49 4.59
N ASN A 209 -1.90 -9.86 5.67
CA ASN A 209 -3.25 -9.31 5.74
C ASN A 209 -3.32 -7.79 6.00
N ALA A 210 -2.23 -7.16 6.41
CA ALA A 210 -2.26 -5.75 6.80
C ALA A 210 -0.91 -5.05 6.59
N ALA A 211 -0.96 -3.73 6.50
CA ALA A 211 0.20 -2.87 6.51
C ALA A 211 0.20 -2.06 7.82
N TYR A 212 1.35 -1.98 8.47
CA TYR A 212 1.54 -1.32 9.76
C TYR A 212 2.57 -0.20 9.63
N ALA A 213 2.26 0.94 10.23
CA ALA A 213 3.19 2.03 10.45
C ALA A 213 3.12 2.42 11.93
N LEU A 214 4.24 2.35 12.65
CA LEU A 214 4.26 2.59 14.09
C LEU A 214 4.22 4.09 14.42
N PHE A 215 4.78 4.91 13.54
CA PHE A 215 4.84 6.37 13.70
C PHE A 215 4.19 7.07 12.51
N PRO A 216 2.91 6.79 12.19
CA PRO A 216 2.30 7.23 10.94
C PRO A 216 2.18 8.76 10.87
N ARG A 217 1.91 9.43 11.99
CA ARG A 217 1.83 10.89 12.04
C ARG A 217 3.20 11.54 11.77
N SER A 218 4.21 11.19 12.56
CA SER A 218 5.57 11.71 12.39
C SER A 218 6.09 11.41 10.98
N ALA A 219 6.06 10.14 10.55
CA ALA A 219 6.68 9.73 9.31
C ALA A 219 5.88 10.14 8.07
N LEU A 220 4.57 9.92 8.03
CA LEU A 220 3.77 10.04 6.80
C LEU A 220 3.09 11.41 6.66
N ILE A 221 2.85 12.12 7.78
CA ILE A 221 2.14 13.41 7.79
C ILE A 221 3.13 14.56 7.97
N ASP A 222 3.87 14.55 9.08
CA ASP A 222 4.78 15.64 9.43
C ASP A 222 6.12 15.56 8.65
N LYS A 223 6.38 14.37 8.07
CA LYS A 223 7.62 14.01 7.37
C LYS A 223 8.87 14.15 8.24
N ASP A 224 8.74 13.82 9.52
CA ASP A 224 9.83 13.78 10.48
C ASP A 224 10.21 12.31 10.77
N ALA A 225 11.51 12.02 10.70
CA ALA A 225 12.07 10.71 11.00
C ALA A 225 13.10 10.82 12.12
N HIS A 226 12.79 10.27 13.29
CA HIS A 226 13.71 10.27 14.42
C HIS A 226 14.69 9.12 14.26
N ILE A 227 15.97 9.41 14.42
CA ILE A 227 17.04 8.43 14.35
C ILE A 227 16.98 7.58 15.62
N LEU A 228 16.94 6.26 15.47
CA LEU A 228 16.78 5.30 16.58
C LEU A 228 18.08 4.56 16.93
N GLN A 229 19.08 4.65 16.07
CA GLN A 229 20.40 4.06 16.27
C GLN A 229 21.47 5.14 16.31
N ASP A 230 22.48 4.95 17.16
CA ASP A 230 23.57 5.90 17.29
C ASP A 230 24.29 6.12 15.94
N LEU A 231 24.41 7.38 15.52
CA LEU A 231 25.11 7.77 14.29
C LEU A 231 26.62 7.51 14.36
N GLN A 232 27.17 7.31 15.57
CA GLN A 232 28.61 7.14 15.80
C GLN A 232 29.06 5.69 15.81
N THR A 233 28.14 4.71 15.94
CA THR A 233 28.50 3.33 15.68
C THR A 233 28.75 3.20 14.19
N ARG A 234 30.03 3.30 13.80
CA ARG A 234 30.55 2.95 12.48
C ARG A 234 30.07 1.53 12.17
N SER A 235 28.88 1.41 11.59
CA SER A 235 28.46 0.17 10.97
C SER A 235 29.46 -0.07 9.84
N PRO A 236 30.18 -1.21 9.81
CA PRO A 236 31.24 -1.48 8.84
C PRO A 236 30.81 -1.36 7.37
N ASP A 237 29.50 -1.34 7.13
CA ASP A 237 28.80 -1.38 5.85
C ASP A 237 28.21 -0.03 5.39
N GLY A 238 28.27 1.04 6.20
CA GLY A 238 27.71 2.34 5.83
C GLY A 238 26.18 2.43 5.82
N ALA A 239 25.48 1.45 6.42
CA ALA A 239 24.01 1.33 6.43
C ALA A 239 23.28 2.60 6.88
N GLN A 240 23.87 3.39 7.79
CA GLN A 240 23.28 4.64 8.29
C GLN A 240 23.32 5.79 7.28
N HIS A 241 24.40 5.92 6.50
CA HIS A 241 24.47 6.90 5.42
C HIS A 241 23.42 6.58 4.34
N GLU A 242 23.22 5.30 4.08
CA GLU A 242 22.16 4.84 3.20
C GLU A 242 20.77 5.12 3.78
N ALA A 243 20.56 4.90 5.09
CA ALA A 243 19.29 5.23 5.75
C ALA A 243 18.97 6.73 5.64
N ILE A 244 19.92 7.62 5.91
CA ILE A 244 19.73 9.08 5.77
C ILE A 244 19.47 9.45 4.29
N ARG A 245 20.19 8.85 3.34
CA ARG A 245 19.95 9.07 1.91
C ARG A 245 18.54 8.62 1.51
N LYS A 246 18.08 7.47 2.03
CA LYS A 246 16.72 6.97 1.85
C LYS A 246 15.71 7.97 2.40
N LEU A 247 15.90 8.54 3.60
CA LEU A 247 15.00 9.57 4.14
C LEU A 247 14.84 10.76 3.19
N ALA A 248 15.94 11.28 2.66
CA ALA A 248 15.93 12.43 1.73
C ALA A 248 15.12 12.13 0.46
N LYS A 249 15.21 10.90 -0.09
CA LYS A 249 14.42 10.45 -1.25
C LYS A 249 12.91 10.52 -1.00
N TYR A 250 12.45 10.33 0.23
CA TYR A 250 11.04 10.42 0.62
C TYR A 250 10.64 11.81 1.15
N GLY A 251 11.56 12.78 1.13
CA GLY A 251 11.31 14.12 1.69
C GLY A 251 11.20 14.13 3.22
N LEU A 252 11.75 13.10 3.88
CA LEU A 252 11.76 12.97 5.34
C LEU A 252 12.91 13.79 5.94
N LYS A 253 12.60 14.53 7.01
CA LYS A 253 13.56 15.34 7.77
C LYS A 253 14.12 14.49 8.91
N PRO A 254 15.43 14.19 8.92
CA PRO A 254 16.03 13.49 10.05
C PRO A 254 15.98 14.39 11.29
N LYS A 255 15.53 13.82 12.40
CA LYS A 255 15.54 14.43 13.72
C LYS A 255 16.49 13.63 14.60
N GLY A 256 17.44 14.33 15.23
CA GLY A 256 18.23 13.71 16.29
C GLY A 256 17.33 13.34 17.47
N LEU A 257 17.68 12.27 18.17
CA LEU A 257 17.14 12.02 19.50
C LEU A 257 17.70 13.13 20.42
N HIS A 258 16.90 14.15 20.71
CA HIS A 258 17.11 14.97 21.90
C HIS A 258 16.70 14.13 23.11
N LEU A 259 17.50 13.10 23.43
CA LEU A 259 17.45 12.53 24.76
C LEU A 259 18.07 13.59 25.66
N ASN A 260 17.22 14.36 26.34
CA ASN A 260 17.64 15.22 27.44
C ASN A 260 18.36 14.33 28.45
N HIS A 261 19.70 14.33 28.41
CA HIS A 261 20.54 13.64 29.38
C HIS A 261 20.43 14.26 30.79
N GLU A 262 19.64 15.32 30.96
CA GLU A 262 19.47 16.04 32.23
C GLU A 262 18.59 15.32 33.28
N ALA A 263 18.05 14.13 32.99
CA ALA A 263 17.20 13.40 33.95
C ALA A 263 17.85 12.14 34.56
N ARG A 264 19.18 11.97 34.49
CA ARG A 264 19.91 10.97 35.28
C ARG A 264 20.97 11.62 36.18
N GLY A 265 20.50 12.55 36.99
CA GLY A 265 21.16 12.98 38.21
C GLY A 265 20.15 12.93 39.35
N THR A 266 20.02 11.77 39.99
CA THR A 266 19.62 11.56 41.40
C THR A 266 19.61 10.07 41.71
#